data_AF-A0A357KSQ5-F1
#
_entry.id   AF-A0A357KSQ5-F1
#
_cell.length_a   1.000
_cell.length_b   1.000
_cell.length_c   1.000
_cell.angle_alpha   90.00
_cell.angle_beta   90.00
_cell.angle_gamma   90.00
#
_symmetry.space_group_name_H-M   'P 1'
#
loop_
_entity.id
_entity.type
_entity.pdbx_description
1 polymer ?
#
loop_
_entity_poly.entity_id
_entity_poly.type
_entity_poly.pdbx_seq_one_letter_code
_entity_poly.pdbx_strand_id
1 'polypeptide(L)' 'IIAVATEGDREIAKYADAVFFVPDISDPLSPLLTVVPLQLLACHAAKLRGHDVDKPRNLAKS' A
#
# COMPACT_ATOMS: atom_id res chain seq x y z
N ILE A 1 -7.98 7.39 -8.21
CA ILE A 1 -6.71 6.63 -8.21
C ILE A 1 -5.98 6.89 -6.91
N ILE A 2 -5.49 5.85 -6.23
CA ILE A 2 -4.53 5.97 -5.12
C ILE A 2 -3.16 5.64 -5.68
N ALA A 3 -2.19 6.56 -5.54
CA ALA A 3 -0.82 6.37 -6.01
C ALA A 3 0.13 6.06 -4.85
N VAL A 4 1.21 5.33 -5.16
CA VAL A 4 2.40 5.22 -4.30
C VAL A 4 3.53 5.91 -5.06
N ALA A 5 4.20 6.86 -4.43
CA ALA A 5 5.21 7.70 -5.06
C ALA A 5 6.38 7.97 -4.11
N THR A 6 7.54 8.31 -4.67
CA THR A 6 8.70 8.72 -3.88
C THR A 6 8.49 10.11 -3.29
N GLU A 7 8.94 10.31 -2.06
CA GLU A 7 8.99 11.63 -1.42
C GLU A 7 9.65 12.66 -2.34
N GLY A 8 8.97 13.79 -2.54
CA GLY A 8 9.44 14.86 -3.43
C GLY A 8 8.79 14.87 -4.81
N ASP A 9 8.13 13.79 -5.26
CA ASP A 9 7.31 13.83 -6.47
C ASP A 9 6.00 14.59 -6.20
N ARG A 10 5.98 15.87 -6.58
CA ARG A 10 4.79 16.74 -6.42
C ARG A 10 3.85 16.69 -7.62
N GLU A 11 4.31 16.19 -8.75
CA GLU A 11 3.52 16.16 -9.99
C GLU A 11 2.45 15.07 -9.92
N ILE A 12 2.73 13.96 -9.21
CA ILE A 12 1.80 12.84 -9.05
C ILE A 12 0.45 13.25 -8.43
N ALA A 13 0.43 14.30 -7.60
CA ALA A 13 -0.79 14.80 -6.97
C ALA A 13 -1.82 15.35 -7.98
N LYS A 14 -1.40 15.66 -9.22
CA LYS A 14 -2.30 16.08 -10.30
C LYS A 14 -3.08 14.91 -10.91
N TYR A 15 -2.64 13.68 -10.69
CA TYR A 15 -3.17 12.47 -11.34
C TYR A 15 -3.83 11.49 -10.36
N ALA A 16 -3.76 11.75 -9.06
CA ALA A 16 -4.24 10.85 -8.02
C ALA A 16 -5.11 11.58 -6.98
N ASP A 17 -6.12 10.89 -6.46
CA ASP A 17 -6.99 11.40 -5.39
C ASP A 17 -6.29 11.33 -4.02
N ALA A 18 -5.39 10.36 -3.86
CA ALA A 18 -4.57 10.17 -2.67
C ALA A 18 -3.20 9.63 -3.07
N VAL A 19 -2.17 10.01 -2.32
CA VAL A 19 -0.79 9.60 -2.55
C VAL A 19 -0.19 9.08 -1.25
N PHE A 20 0.39 7.89 -1.28
CA PHE A 20 1.28 7.41 -0.23
C PHE A 20 2.72 7.70 -0.64
N PHE A 21 3.38 8.59 0.10
CA PHE A 21 4.79 8.87 -0.12
C PHE A 21 5.65 7.84 0.60
N VAL A 22 6.64 7.30 -0.10
CA VAL A 22 7.70 6.45 0.45
C VAL A 22 9.04 7.17 0.36
N PRO A 23 9.97 6.94 1.30
CA PRO A 23 11.30 7.54 1.25
C PRO A 23 12.02 7.28 -0.06
N ASP A 24 12.88 8.22 -0.46
CA ASP A 24 13.82 7.99 -1.55
C ASP A 24 14.84 6.91 -1.15
N ILE A 25 14.87 5.84 -1.94
CA ILE A 25 15.68 4.65 -1.71
C ILE A 25 16.11 4.08 -3.06
N SER A 26 17.21 3.32 -3.07
CA SER A 26 17.69 2.67 -4.28
C SER A 26 16.61 1.79 -4.93
N ASP A 27 16.52 1.85 -6.26
CA ASP A 27 15.51 1.14 -7.05
C ASP A 27 15.37 -0.35 -6.71
N PRO A 28 16.45 -1.12 -6.45
CA PRO A 28 16.31 -2.53 -6.08
C PRO A 28 15.58 -2.76 -4.74
N LEU A 29 15.60 -1.77 -3.85
CA LEU A 29 14.96 -1.82 -2.52
C LEU A 29 13.59 -1.15 -2.49
N SER A 30 13.26 -0.32 -3.49
CA SER A 30 11.97 0.37 -3.62
C SER A 30 10.75 -0.56 -3.47
N PRO A 31 10.73 -1.79 -4.04
CA PRO A 31 9.63 -2.73 -3.85
C PRO A 31 9.32 -3.05 -2.37
N LEU A 32 10.32 -3.03 -1.49
CA LEU A 32 10.13 -3.34 -0.08
C LEU A 32 9.31 -2.27 0.66
N LEU A 33 9.48 -1.01 0.29
CA LEU A 33 8.76 0.10 0.93
C LEU A 33 7.42 0.37 0.25
N THR A 34 7.31 0.17 -1.05
CA THR A 34 6.04 0.38 -1.78
C THR A 34 4.95 -0.60 -1.39
N VAL A 35 5.28 -1.82 -0.94
CA VAL A 35 4.28 -2.80 -0.47
C VAL A 35 3.69 -2.48 0.90
N VAL A 36 4.41 -1.78 1.78
CA VAL A 36 3.97 -1.50 3.15
C VAL A 36 2.64 -0.72 3.19
N PRO A 37 2.47 0.43 2.51
CA PRO A 37 1.20 1.16 2.53
C PRO A 37 0.06 0.33 1.92
N LEU A 38 0.35 -0.53 0.93
CA LEU A 38 -0.66 -1.41 0.31
C LEU A 38 -1.12 -2.52 1.26
N GLN A 39 -0.20 -3.10 2.03
CA GLN A 39 -0.52 -4.08 3.08
C GLN A 39 -1.36 -3.44 4.19
N LEU A 40 -1.00 -2.23 4.63
CA LEU A 40 -1.75 -1.47 5.63
C LEU A 40 -3.15 -1.12 5.13
N LEU A 41 -3.28 -0.67 3.88
CA LEU A 41 -4.56 -0.38 3.24
C LEU A 41 -5.46 -1.63 3.22
N ALA A 42 -4.93 -2.78 2.79
CA ALA A 42 -5.68 -4.03 2.74
C ALA A 42 -6.12 -4.47 4.14
N CYS A 43 -5.22 -4.44 5.13
CA CYS A 43 -5.51 -4.80 6.51
C CYS A 43 -6.59 -3.89 7.12
N HIS A 44 -6.48 -2.57 6.91
CA HIS A 44 -7.47 -1.62 7.40
C HIS A 44 -8.83 -1.80 6.73
N ALA A 45 -8.86 -1.98 5.40
CA ALA A 45 -10.09 -2.22 4.66
C ALA A 45 -10.78 -3.53 5.09
N ALA A 46 -10.03 -4.60 5.35
CA ALA A 46 -10.55 -5.86 5.85
C ALA A 46 -11.15 -5.70 7.26
N LYS A 47 -10.47 -5.00 8.16
CA LYS A 47 -10.97 -4.69 9.52
C LYS A 47 -12.26 -3.87 9.47
N LEU A 48 -12.31 -2.82 8.65
CA LEU A 48 -13.52 -1.99 8.48
C LEU A 48 -14.72 -2.77 7.94
N ARG A 49 -14.46 -3.81 7.15
CA ARG A 49 -15.50 -4.70 6.60
C ARG A 49 -15.86 -5.87 7.52
N GLY A 50 -15.26 -5.96 8.71
CA GLY A 50 -15.48 -7.06 9.65
C GLY A 50 -14.95 -8.41 9.17
N HIS A 51 -13.93 -8.41 8.30
CA HIS A 51 -13.26 -9.64 7.85
C HIS A 51 -12.11 -10.02 8.79
N ASP A 52 -11.90 -11.32 8.96
CA ASP A 52 -10.73 -11.87 9.65
C ASP A 52 -9.49 -11.75 8.74
N VAL A 53 -8.55 -10.91 9.15
CA VAL A 53 -7.31 -10.66 8.41
C VAL A 53 -6.36 -11.86 8.48
N ASP A 54 -6.38 -12.59 9.60
CA ASP A 54 -5.47 -13.71 9.86
C ASP A 54 -5.99 -15.01 9.21
N LYS A 55 -7.31 -15.10 8.98
CA LYS A 55 -7.96 -16.24 8.33
C LYS A 55 -8.85 -15.80 7.17
N PRO A 56 -8.26 -15.33 6.06
CA PRO A 56 -9.04 -14.93 4.90
C PRO A 56 -9.79 -16.14 4.32
N ARG A 57 -11.03 -15.90 3.88
CA ARG A 57 -11.92 -16.94 3.39
C ARG A 57 -11.28 -17.69 2.21
N ASN A 58 -11.42 -19.01 2.18
CA ASN A 58 -10.91 -19.91 1.13
C ASN A 58 -9.38 -19.96 0.97
N LEU A 59 -8.62 -19.50 1.98
CA LEU A 59 -7.17 -19.60 2.02
C LEU A 59 -6.75 -20.49 3.19
N ALA A 60 -5.91 -21.47 2.89
CA ALA A 60 -5.23 -22.28 3.89
C ALA A 60 -3.74 -21.92 3.88
N LYS A 61 -3.12 -21.90 5.06
CA LYS A 61 -1.67 -21.77 5.17
C LYS A 61 -1.03 -23.10 4.77
N SER A 62 -0.18 -23.07 3.75
CA SER A 62 0.68 -24.18 3.33
C SER A 62 1.97 -24.21 4.14
#